data_AF-A0ABD3QYF5-F1
#
_entry.id   AF-A0ABD3QYF5-F1
#
_cell.length_a   1.000
_cell.length_b   1.000
_cell.length_c   1.000
_cell.angle_alpha   90.00
_cell.angle_beta   90.00
_cell.angle_gamma   90.00
#
_symmetry.space_group_name_H-M   'P 1'
#
loop_
_entity.id
_entity.type
_entity.pdbx_description
1 polymer ?
#
loop_
_entity_poly.entity_id
_entity_poly.type
_entity_poly.pdbx_seq_one_letter_code
_entity_poly.pdbx_strand_id
1 'polypeptide(L)' 'MAVPASEALVRKHYMYMFWPDWDFEQLFDMDTDPGELEDISNSTDPKVKEVLKDMKSRFAELKSKTKM' A
#
# COMPACT_ATOMS: atom_id res chain seq x y z
N MET A 1 21.01 -10.92 10.27
CA MET A 1 19.73 -10.99 9.55
C MET A 1 19.23 -9.56 9.42
N ALA A 2 19.17 -9.00 8.21
CA ALA A 2 18.57 -7.68 8.00
C ALA A 2 17.07 -7.88 7.82
N VAL A 3 16.25 -7.06 8.50
CA VAL A 3 14.83 -6.94 8.18
C VAL A 3 14.75 -6.21 6.84
N PRO A 4 14.00 -6.71 5.85
CA PRO A 4 13.89 -6.04 4.56
C PRO A 4 13.28 -4.65 4.71
N ALA A 5 13.68 -3.74 3.83
CA ALA A 5 13.09 -2.42 3.80
C ALA A 5 11.62 -2.55 3.36
N SER A 6 10.74 -1.80 4.02
CA SER A 6 9.35 -1.62 3.60
C SER A 6 8.99 -0.15 3.70
N GLU A 7 8.09 0.27 2.83
CA GLU A 7 7.57 1.62 2.78
C GLU A 7 6.05 1.56 2.78
N ALA A 8 5.38 2.35 3.62
CA ALA A 8 3.94 2.28 3.76
C ALA A 8 3.27 3.66 3.67
N LEU A 9 2.09 3.68 3.06
CA LEU A 9 1.12 4.77 3.16
C LEU A 9 -0.10 4.26 3.93
N VAL A 10 -0.22 4.68 5.18
CA VAL A 10 -1.39 4.39 6.02
C VAL A 10 -2.36 5.56 5.94
N ARG A 11 -3.61 5.27 5.55
CA ARG A 11 -4.73 6.21 5.57
C ARG A 11 -5.86 5.64 6.43
N LYS A 12 -6.93 6.42 6.61
CA LYS A 12 -8.05 6.06 7.49
C LYS A 12 -8.68 4.70 7.14
N HIS A 13 -8.86 4.42 5.85
CA HIS A 13 -9.61 3.26 5.37
C HIS A 13 -8.72 2.18 4.72
N TYR A 14 -7.49 2.53 4.35
CA TYR A 14 -6.60 1.63 3.60
C TYR A 14 -5.14 1.82 4.01
N MET A 15 -4.40 0.73 4.00
CA MET A 15 -2.94 0.72 4.07
C MET A 15 -2.36 0.16 2.78
N TYR A 16 -1.45 0.91 2.16
CA TYR A 16 -0.63 0.45 1.03
C TYR A 16 0.80 0.22 1.50
N MET A 17 1.37 -0.95 1.18
CA MET A 17 2.76 -1.29 1.44
C MET A 17 3.52 -1.58 0.14
N PHE A 18 4.77 -1.12 0.09
CA PHE A 18 5.70 -1.39 -0.99
C PHE A 18 7.00 -1.98 -0.44
N TRP A 19 7.43 -3.08 -1.03
CA TRP A 19 8.64 -3.82 -0.69
C TRP A 19 9.66 -3.66 -1.83
N PRO A 20 10.59 -2.69 -1.74
CA PRO A 20 11.48 -2.36 -2.85
C PRO A 20 12.42 -3.50 -3.26
N ASP A 21 12.78 -4.38 -2.32
CA ASP A 21 13.68 -5.51 -2.59
C ASP A 21 13.07 -6.56 -3.54
N TRP A 22 11.74 -6.60 -3.66
CA TRP A 22 11.01 -7.58 -4.47
C TRP A 22 10.05 -6.96 -5.50
N ASP A 23 10.02 -5.62 -5.61
CA ASP A 23 9.00 -4.89 -6.40
C ASP A 23 7.58 -5.39 -6.10
N PHE A 24 7.33 -5.66 -4.81
CA PHE A 24 6.10 -6.29 -4.34
C PHE A 24 5.23 -5.26 -3.61
N GLU A 25 3.93 -5.32 -3.84
CA GLU A 25 2.96 -4.40 -3.24
C GLU A 25 1.82 -5.14 -2.55
N GLN A 26 1.33 -4.55 -1.46
CA GLN A 26 0.19 -5.06 -0.71
C GLN A 26 -0.79 -3.93 -0.43
N LEU A 27 -2.07 -4.28 -0.35
CA LEU A 27 -3.14 -3.37 0.02
C LEU A 27 -4.04 -4.04 1.05
N PHE A 28 -4.35 -3.33 2.12
CA PHE A 28 -5.23 -3.81 3.20
C PHE A 28 -6.39 -2.83 3.42
N ASP A 29 -7.58 -3.36 3.63
CA ASP A 29 -8.77 -2.60 4.01
C ASP A 29 -8.82 -2.49 5.54
N MET A 30 -8.56 -1.29 6.07
CA MET A 30 -8.43 -1.08 7.52
C MET A 30 -9.78 -1.03 8.25
N ASP A 31 -10.90 -0.89 7.52
CA ASP A 31 -12.23 -0.89 8.12
C ASP A 31 -12.71 -2.32 8.41
N THR A 32 -12.40 -3.24 7.50
CA THR A 32 -12.85 -4.64 7.57
C THR A 32 -11.77 -5.61 8.03
N ASP A 33 -10.50 -5.28 7.80
CA ASP A 33 -9.32 -6.05 8.20
C ASP A 33 -8.29 -5.16 8.93
N PRO A 34 -8.59 -4.70 10.16
CA PRO A 34 -7.65 -3.93 10.97
C PRO A 34 -6.42 -4.74 11.41
N GLY A 35 -6.41 -6.06 11.18
CA GLY A 35 -5.30 -6.95 11.49
C GLY A 35 -4.31 -7.15 10.35
N GLU A 36 -4.56 -6.57 9.17
CA GLU A 36 -3.68 -6.63 7.99
C GLU A 36 -3.36 -8.07 7.54
N LEU A 37 -4.37 -8.95 7.62
CA LEU A 37 -4.25 -10.38 7.33
C LEU A 37 -4.55 -10.72 5.86
N GLU A 38 -5.37 -9.92 5.18
CA GLU A 38 -5.81 -10.17 3.81
C GLU A 38 -5.25 -9.12 2.85
N ASP A 39 -4.29 -9.55 2.01
CA ASP A 39 -3.81 -8.70 0.92
C ASP A 39 -4.81 -8.70 -0.25
N ILE A 40 -5.46 -7.55 -0.45
CA ILE A 40 -6.45 -7.32 -1.50
C ILE A 40 -5.84 -6.67 -2.76
N SER A 41 -4.50 -6.54 -2.86
CA SER A 41 -3.81 -5.94 -4.02
C SER A 41 -4.18 -6.58 -5.36
N ASN A 42 -4.41 -7.90 -5.37
CA ASN A 42 -4.79 -8.69 -6.55
C ASN A 42 -6.30 -8.84 -6.74
N SER A 43 -7.12 -8.10 -5.98
CA SER A 43 -8.58 -8.17 -6.07
C SER A 43 -9.07 -7.83 -7.49
N THR A 44 -10.11 -8.53 -7.93
CA THR A 44 -10.77 -8.24 -9.21
C THR A 44 -11.83 -7.13 -9.11
N ASP A 45 -12.18 -6.72 -7.88
CA ASP A 45 -13.15 -5.65 -7.62
C ASP A 45 -12.68 -4.31 -8.21
N PRO A 46 -13.47 -3.67 -9.10
CA PRO A 46 -13.16 -2.35 -9.64
C PRO A 46 -12.87 -1.28 -8.58
N LYS A 47 -13.55 -1.30 -7.44
CA LYS A 47 -13.34 -0.35 -6.35
C LYS A 47 -11.96 -0.51 -5.73
N VAL A 48 -11.56 -1.76 -5.45
CA VAL A 48 -10.23 -2.05 -4.89
C VAL A 48 -9.13 -1.63 -5.87
N LYS A 49 -9.32 -1.87 -7.17
CA LYS A 49 -8.39 -1.42 -8.21
C LYS A 49 -8.26 0.11 -8.27
N GLU A 50 -9.37 0.83 -8.12
CA GLU A 50 -9.36 2.30 -8.07
C GLU A 50 -8.63 2.81 -6.82
N VAL A 51 -8.90 2.21 -5.65
CA VAL A 51 -8.21 2.52 -4.39
C VAL A 51 -6.71 2.26 -4.53
N LEU A 52 -6.29 1.11 -5.06
CA LEU A 52 -4.87 0.79 -5.26
C LEU A 52 -4.19 1.85 -6.13
N LYS A 53 -4.84 2.27 -7.22
CA LYS A 53 -4.32 3.32 -8.10
C LYS A 53 -4.18 4.66 -7.39
N ASP A 54 -5.18 5.07 -6.60
CA ASP A 54 -5.12 6.32 -5.82
C ASP A 54 -3.98 6.27 -4.79
N MET A 55 -3.88 5.17 -4.04
CA MET A 55 -2.85 4.96 -3.03
C MET A 55 -1.45 5.01 -3.65
N LYS A 56 -1.21 4.36 -4.80
CA LYS A 56 0.06 4.43 -5.54
C LYS A 56 0.40 5.85 -5.99
N SER A 57 -0.57 6.56 -6.56
CA SER A 57 -0.39 7.95 -7.00
C SER A 57 -0.02 8.85 -5.82
N ARG A 58 -0.75 8.73 -4.71
CA ARG A 58 -0.49 9.51 -3.49
C ARG A 58 0.85 9.17 -2.86
N PHE A 59 1.22 7.89 -2.85
CA PHE A 59 2.49 7.43 -2.34
C PHE A 59 3.66 8.03 -3.13
N ALA A 60 3.60 7.96 -4.47
CA ALA A 60 4.62 8.57 -5.33
C ALA A 60 4.72 10.10 -5.12
N GLU A 61 3.60 10.79 -4.98
CA GLU A 61 3.58 12.23 -4.67
C GLU A 61 4.30 12.52 -3.35
N LEU A 62 4.00 11.78 -2.28
CA LEU A 62 4.62 11.97 -0.96
C LEU A 62 6.12 11.64 -0.96
N LYS A 63 6.53 10.59 -1.69
CA LYS A 63 7.94 10.23 -1.89
C LYS A 63 8.71 11.33 -2.63
N SER A 64 8.07 12.03 -3.56
CA SER A 64 8.71 13.14 -4.27
C SER A 64 8.99 14.33 -3.35
N LYS A 65 8.16 14.52 -2.32
CA LYS A 65 8.26 15.64 -1.36
C LYS A 65 9.32 15.42 -0.28
N THR A 66 9.70 14.18 0.00
CA THR A 66 10.72 13.84 1.00
C THR A 66 12.13 13.73 0.44
N LYS A 67 12.30 13.68 -0.89
CA LYS A 67 13.62 13.71 -1.56
C LYS A 67 14.24 15.13 -1.67
N MET A 68 13.84 16.07 -0.81
CA MET A 68 14.45 17.41 -0.71
C MET A 68 15.60 17.43 0.29
#